data_AF-A0A956FY27-F1
#
_entry.id   AF-A0A956FY27-F1
#
_cell.length_a   1.000
_cell.length_b   1.000
_cell.length_c   1.000
_cell.angle_alpha   90.00
_cell.angle_beta   90.00
_cell.angle_gamma   90.00
#
_symmetry.space_group_name_H-M   'P 1'
#
loop_
_entity.id
_entity.type
_entity.pdbx_description
1 polymer ?
#
loop_
_entity_poly.entity_id
_entity_poly.type
_entity_poly.pdbx_seq_one_letter_code
_entity_poly.pdbx_strand_id
1 'polypeptide(L)'
;MVGIRRALALLILSLYFWQFLLTAFLGPEELFACFVGLSICYGVAFIGVAAEWFWARWFAMGVGNFGSLFLLTLLQVGFEPSIAILGFSHLAITVFLAGEGMAARYERSEATAERWNFQEESLTQLRRAVKSAGMSLPLLILYTLAPRTDMIELTALALGVVGLAGLVRGRTWS
;
A
#
# COMPACT_ATOMS: atom_id res chain seq x y z
N MET A 1 19.66 -8.03 10.09
CA MET A 1 19.32 -7.26 8.86
C MET A 1 17.83 -6.96 8.67
N VAL A 2 16.89 -7.73 9.24
CA VAL A 2 15.44 -7.49 9.10
C VAL A 2 15.01 -6.08 9.52
N GLY A 3 15.54 -5.57 10.65
CA GLY A 3 15.25 -4.22 11.12
C GLY A 3 15.62 -3.11 10.13
N ILE A 4 16.79 -3.19 9.49
CA ILE A 4 17.25 -2.22 8.49
C ILE A 4 16.34 -2.25 7.25
N ARG A 5 16.01 -3.44 6.74
CA ARG A 5 15.12 -3.59 5.59
C ARG A 5 13.73 -2.99 5.88
N ARG A 6 13.18 -3.25 7.06
CA ARG A 6 11.91 -2.66 7.50
C ARG A 6 12.00 -1.13 7.60
N ALA A 7 13.08 -0.59 8.17
CA ALA A 7 13.29 0.84 8.25
C ALA A 7 13.37 1.51 6.87
N LEU A 8 14.03 0.89 5.91
CA LEU A 8 14.09 1.38 4.52
C LEU A 8 12.71 1.34 3.85
N ALA A 9 11.93 0.28 4.05
CA ALA A 9 10.56 0.22 3.54
C ALA A 9 9.68 1.33 4.16
N LEU A 10 9.80 1.55 5.48
CA LEU A 10 9.08 2.62 6.20
C LEU A 10 9.49 4.01 5.71
N LEU A 11 10.78 4.23 5.45
CA LEU A 11 11.28 5.49 4.90
C LEU A 11 10.61 5.80 3.56
N ILE A 12 10.59 4.83 2.63
CA ILE A 12 9.98 5.02 1.30
C ILE A 12 8.47 5.22 1.43
N LEU A 13 7.78 4.42 2.25
CA LEU A 13 6.34 4.60 2.50
C LEU A 13 6.03 6.00 3.07
N SER A 14 6.84 6.48 4.01
CA SER A 14 6.69 7.82 4.60
C SER A 14 6.96 8.93 3.60
N LEU A 15 7.94 8.75 2.70
CA LEU A 15 8.24 9.68 1.62
C LEU A 15 7.01 9.89 0.74
N TYR A 16 6.37 8.79 0.30
CA TYR A 16 5.19 8.87 -0.56
C TYR A 16 3.94 9.36 0.18
N PHE A 17 3.77 8.99 1.45
CA PHE A 17 2.71 9.57 2.29
C PHE A 17 2.78 11.11 2.29
N TRP A 18 3.96 11.66 2.60
CA TRP A 18 4.18 13.10 2.65
C TRP A 18 4.14 13.74 1.28
N GLN A 19 4.73 13.10 0.26
CA GLN A 19 4.67 13.61 -1.11
C GLN A 19 3.23 13.79 -1.57
N PHE A 20 2.37 12.76 -1.44
CA PHE A 20 0.97 12.88 -1.85
C PHE A 20 0.22 13.90 -1.00
N LEU A 21 0.50 13.98 0.30
CA LEU A 21 -0.13 14.99 1.15
C LEU A 21 0.24 16.41 0.70
N LEU A 22 1.52 16.66 0.45
CA LEU A 22 2.01 17.96 -0.02
C LEU A 22 1.44 18.28 -1.40
N THR A 23 1.38 17.32 -2.33
CA THR A 23 0.76 17.52 -3.64
C THR A 23 -0.73 17.82 -3.53
N ALA A 24 -1.45 17.23 -2.56
CA ALA A 24 -2.84 17.56 -2.34
C ALA A 24 -3.01 19.03 -1.93
N PHE A 25 -2.18 19.54 -1.02
CA PHE A 25 -2.30 20.91 -0.50
C PHE A 25 -1.69 22.00 -1.38
N LEU A 26 -0.68 21.65 -2.19
CA LEU A 26 0.07 22.61 -3.01
C LEU A 26 -0.27 22.51 -4.50
N GLY A 27 -0.90 21.41 -4.92
CA GLY A 27 -1.28 21.16 -6.30
C GLY A 27 -2.64 21.75 -6.67
N PRO A 28 -3.12 21.45 -7.89
CA PRO A 28 -4.45 21.85 -8.34
C PRO A 28 -5.56 21.33 -7.43
N GLU A 29 -6.55 22.17 -7.12
CA GLU A 29 -7.68 21.84 -6.22
C GLU A 29 -8.46 20.61 -6.71
N GLU A 30 -8.61 20.46 -8.02
CA GLU A 30 -9.28 19.32 -8.65
C GLU A 30 -8.61 17.96 -8.32
N LEU A 31 -7.32 17.97 -8.00
CA LEU A 31 -6.56 16.77 -7.63
C LEU A 31 -6.53 16.50 -6.13
N PHE A 32 -7.09 17.40 -5.31
CA PHE A 32 -7.02 17.33 -3.85
C PHE A 32 -7.50 15.99 -3.31
N ALA A 33 -8.71 15.58 -3.69
CA ALA A 33 -9.32 14.33 -3.19
C ALA A 33 -8.50 13.10 -3.58
N CYS A 34 -7.98 13.07 -4.81
CA CYS A 34 -7.15 11.99 -5.33
C CYS A 34 -5.86 11.83 -4.50
N PHE A 35 -5.13 12.93 -4.30
CA PHE A 35 -3.86 12.90 -3.58
C PHE A 35 -4.04 12.70 -2.07
N VAL A 36 -5.12 13.19 -1.47
CA VAL A 36 -5.48 12.82 -0.09
C VAL A 36 -5.77 11.33 0.01
N GLY A 37 -6.52 10.76 -0.93
CA GLY A 37 -6.80 9.32 -0.97
C GLY A 37 -5.52 8.48 -1.05
N LEU A 38 -4.60 8.86 -1.94
CA LEU A 38 -3.30 8.20 -2.06
C LEU A 38 -2.47 8.36 -0.77
N SER A 39 -2.43 9.56 -0.20
CA SER A 39 -1.73 9.79 1.07
C SER A 39 -2.28 8.88 2.18
N ILE A 40 -3.61 8.80 2.34
CA ILE A 40 -4.23 7.89 3.33
C ILE A 40 -3.85 6.43 3.05
N CYS A 41 -3.88 5.98 1.79
CA CYS A 41 -3.52 4.61 1.41
C CYS A 41 -2.09 4.26 1.83
N TYR A 42 -1.13 5.15 1.54
CA TYR A 42 0.28 4.98 1.92
C TYR A 42 0.50 5.16 3.42
N GLY A 43 -0.27 6.02 4.07
CA GLY A 43 -0.29 6.20 5.52
C GLY A 43 -0.74 4.94 6.25
N VAL A 44 -1.79 4.26 5.75
CA VAL A 44 -2.23 2.96 6.29
C VAL A 44 -1.16 1.89 6.11
N ALA A 45 -0.50 1.84 4.96
CA ALA A 45 0.63 0.93 4.75
C ALA A 45 1.80 1.24 5.71
N PHE A 46 2.16 2.51 5.86
CA PHE A 46 3.21 2.95 6.79
C PHE A 46 2.89 2.58 8.24
N ILE A 47 1.72 2.98 8.74
CA ILE A 47 1.29 2.72 10.12
C ILE A 47 1.19 1.22 10.35
N GLY A 48 0.59 0.45 9.43
CA GLY A 48 0.47 -0.98 9.58
C GLY A 48 1.84 -1.68 9.65
N VAL A 49 2.79 -1.28 8.80
CA VAL A 49 4.15 -1.82 8.83
C VAL A 49 4.88 -1.38 10.10
N ALA A 50 4.66 -0.15 10.58
CA ALA A 50 5.25 0.40 11.80
C ALA A 50 4.70 -0.24 13.08
N ALA A 51 3.42 -0.59 13.08
CA ALA A 51 2.74 -1.26 14.19
C ALA A 51 2.77 -2.79 14.10
N GLU A 52 3.42 -3.35 13.08
CA GLU A 52 3.54 -4.79 12.87
C GLU A 52 2.18 -5.52 12.81
N TRP A 53 1.17 -4.87 12.22
CA TRP A 53 -0.13 -5.52 12.00
C TRP A 53 0.03 -6.71 11.07
N PHE A 54 -0.61 -7.83 11.40
CA PHE A 54 -0.38 -9.10 10.72
C PHE A 54 -0.49 -9.04 9.18
N TRP A 55 -1.41 -8.23 8.65
CA TRP A 55 -1.69 -8.10 7.21
C TRP A 55 -0.87 -7.00 6.52
N ALA A 56 -0.24 -6.11 7.28
CA ALA A 56 0.34 -4.87 6.76
C ALA A 56 1.48 -5.12 5.77
N ARG A 57 2.28 -6.17 6.01
CA ARG A 57 3.36 -6.55 5.10
C ARG A 57 2.83 -6.84 3.70
N TRP A 58 1.76 -7.62 3.58
CA TRP A 58 1.16 -7.94 2.28
C TRP A 58 0.56 -6.73 1.60
N PHE A 59 -0.12 -5.88 2.39
CA PHE A 59 -0.71 -4.65 1.89
C PHE A 59 0.34 -3.70 1.31
N ALA A 60 1.40 -3.43 2.08
CA ALA A 60 2.50 -2.57 1.66
C ALA A 60 3.25 -3.12 0.45
N MET A 61 3.42 -4.45 0.34
CA MET A 61 3.93 -5.09 -0.88
C MET A 61 2.98 -4.94 -2.08
N GLY A 62 1.67 -4.90 -1.85
CA GLY A 62 0.68 -4.57 -2.89
C GLY A 62 0.84 -3.14 -3.39
N VAL A 63 0.96 -2.18 -2.46
CA VAL A 63 1.20 -0.76 -2.76
C VAL A 63 2.54 -0.55 -3.50
N GLY A 64 3.61 -1.21 -3.04
CA GLY A 64 4.90 -1.23 -3.74
C GLY A 64 4.81 -1.83 -5.14
N ASN A 65 4.02 -2.89 -5.31
CA ASN A 65 3.79 -3.46 -6.64
C ASN A 65 3.05 -2.48 -7.56
N PHE A 66 2.03 -1.78 -7.07
CA PHE A 66 1.31 -0.76 -7.84
C PHE A 66 2.28 0.29 -8.42
N GLY A 67 3.09 0.94 -7.57
CA GLY A 67 4.00 1.98 -8.04
C GLY A 67 5.11 1.43 -8.95
N SER A 68 5.52 0.17 -8.77
CA SER A 68 6.52 -0.46 -9.64
C SER A 68 6.02 -0.70 -11.08
N LEU A 69 4.70 -0.78 -11.30
CA LEU A 69 4.14 -0.95 -12.64
C LEU A 69 4.43 0.24 -13.55
N PHE A 70 4.68 1.43 -12.99
CA PHE A 70 5.08 2.59 -13.78
C PHE A 70 6.42 2.38 -14.50
N LEU A 71 7.28 1.44 -14.08
CA LEU A 71 8.47 1.09 -14.84
C LEU A 71 8.15 0.58 -16.25
N LEU A 72 6.97 -0.03 -16.44
CA LEU A 72 6.54 -0.51 -17.75
C LEU A 72 6.28 0.64 -18.73
N THR A 73 5.97 1.84 -18.25
CA THR A 73 5.74 2.99 -19.13
C THR A 73 7.04 3.47 -19.77
N LEU A 74 8.20 3.22 -19.16
CA LEU A 74 9.52 3.51 -19.73
C LEU A 74 9.75 2.78 -21.06
N LEU A 75 9.11 1.63 -21.27
CA LEU A 75 9.16 0.90 -22.54
C LEU A 75 8.46 1.66 -23.67
N GLN A 76 7.54 2.57 -23.35
CA GLN A 76 6.76 3.34 -24.31
C GLN A 76 7.33 4.75 -24.50
N VAL A 77 7.67 5.43 -23.41
CA VAL A 77 8.07 6.85 -23.44
C VAL A 77 9.59 7.06 -23.46
N GLY A 78 10.37 5.99 -23.34
CA GLY A 78 11.82 6.07 -23.17
C GLY A 78 12.24 6.31 -21.71
N PHE A 79 13.55 6.52 -21.49
CA PHE A 79 14.08 6.72 -20.15
C PHE A 79 13.71 8.10 -19.61
N GLU A 80 12.80 8.11 -18.64
CA GLU A 80 12.36 9.29 -17.92
C GLU A 80 12.74 9.15 -16.43
N PRO A 81 13.66 9.99 -15.89
CA PRO A 81 14.22 9.81 -14.54
C PRO A 81 13.17 9.80 -13.44
N SER A 82 12.14 10.63 -13.57
CA SER A 82 11.05 10.76 -12.60
C SER A 82 10.26 9.44 -12.46
N ILE A 83 9.94 8.81 -13.59
CA ILE A 83 9.26 7.51 -13.65
C ILE A 83 10.15 6.40 -13.12
N ALA A 84 11.45 6.41 -13.46
CA ALA A 84 12.40 5.43 -12.97
C ALA A 84 12.54 5.48 -11.44
N ILE A 85 12.74 6.68 -10.87
CA ILE A 85 12.82 6.87 -9.41
C ILE A 85 11.54 6.40 -8.74
N LEU A 86 10.38 6.79 -9.29
CA LEU A 86 9.09 6.39 -8.77
C LEU A 86 8.95 4.85 -8.76
N GLY A 87 9.17 4.20 -9.91
CA GLY A 87 8.97 2.78 -10.04
C GLY A 87 9.96 1.93 -9.24
N PHE A 88 11.26 2.29 -9.24
CA PHE A 88 12.27 1.53 -8.51
C PHE A 88 12.15 1.67 -6.98
N SER A 89 11.84 2.86 -6.47
CA SER A 89 11.62 3.04 -5.03
C SER A 89 10.40 2.24 -4.54
N HIS A 90 9.33 2.16 -5.34
CA HIS A 90 8.19 1.31 -5.03
C HIS A 90 8.53 -0.19 -5.08
N LEU A 91 9.31 -0.62 -6.09
CA LEU A 91 9.81 -1.98 -6.15
C LEU A 91 10.67 -2.33 -4.92
N ALA A 92 11.46 -1.37 -4.43
CA ALA A 92 12.29 -1.53 -3.24
C ALA A 92 11.45 -1.81 -1.98
N ILE A 93 10.26 -1.23 -1.82
CA ILE A 93 9.32 -1.58 -0.73
C ILE A 93 9.04 -3.10 -0.75
N THR A 94 8.66 -3.63 -1.91
CA THR A 94 8.34 -5.06 -2.07
C THR A 94 9.56 -5.92 -1.76
N VAL A 95 10.74 -5.54 -2.25
CA VAL A 95 11.99 -6.27 -2.01
C VAL A 95 12.39 -6.24 -0.53
N PHE A 96 12.29 -5.10 0.14
CA PHE A 96 12.65 -4.97 1.54
C PHE A 96 11.69 -5.71 2.48
N LEU A 97 10.41 -5.82 2.11
CA LEU A 97 9.41 -6.56 2.89
C LEU A 97 9.30 -8.05 2.55
N ALA A 98 10.05 -8.54 1.57
CA ALA A 98 10.04 -9.95 1.17
C ALA A 98 10.76 -10.90 2.14
N GLY A 99 10.43 -12.18 2.05
CA GLY A 99 11.15 -13.27 2.73
C GLY A 99 10.63 -13.61 4.13
N GLU A 100 11.01 -14.78 4.61
CA GLU A 100 10.43 -15.41 5.80
C GLU A 100 10.81 -14.73 7.11
N GLY A 101 12.04 -14.20 7.19
CA GLY A 101 12.46 -13.43 8.36
C GLY A 101 11.65 -12.14 8.56
N MET A 102 11.06 -11.59 7.49
CA MET A 102 10.13 -10.47 7.61
C MET A 102 8.74 -10.97 8.03
N ALA A 103 8.25 -12.07 7.42
CA ALA A 103 6.95 -12.65 7.73
C ALA A 103 6.77 -13.06 9.20
N ALA A 104 7.85 -13.50 9.86
CA ALA A 104 7.87 -13.84 11.29
C ALA A 104 7.44 -12.70 12.22
N ARG A 105 7.53 -11.44 11.77
CA ARG A 105 7.09 -10.27 12.54
C ARG A 105 5.61 -9.92 12.37
N TYR A 106 4.96 -10.42 11.32
CA TYR A 106 3.59 -10.03 10.96
C TYR A 106 2.69 -11.26 11.00
N GLU A 107 2.47 -11.90 9.85
CA GLU A 107 1.50 -12.98 9.71
C GLU A 107 1.90 -14.29 10.43
N ARG A 108 3.18 -14.45 10.76
CA ARG A 108 3.72 -15.64 11.45
C ARG A 108 4.22 -15.31 12.86
N SER A 109 3.85 -14.16 13.41
CA SER A 109 4.16 -13.82 14.80
C SER A 109 3.27 -14.61 15.77
N GLU A 110 3.77 -14.84 16.98
CA GLU A 110 3.02 -15.52 18.05
C GLU A 110 1.71 -14.78 18.36
N ALA A 111 1.75 -13.44 18.46
CA ALA A 111 0.56 -12.62 18.71
C ALA A 111 -0.53 -12.80 17.63
N THR A 112 -0.15 -12.97 16.36
CA THR A 112 -1.11 -13.25 15.27
C THR A 112 -1.67 -14.65 15.41
N ALA A 113 -0.81 -15.63 15.70
CA ALA A 113 -1.20 -17.03 15.85
C ALA A 113 -2.18 -17.22 17.02
N GLU A 114 -1.89 -16.64 18.18
CA GLU A 114 -2.75 -16.69 19.37
C GLU A 114 -4.10 -16.03 19.14
N ARG A 115 -4.13 -14.87 18.48
CA ARG A 115 -5.37 -14.11 18.30
C ARG A 115 -6.33 -14.73 17.30
N TRP A 116 -5.79 -15.25 16.19
CA TRP A 116 -6.62 -15.62 15.04
C TRP A 116 -6.61 -17.12 14.72
N ASN A 117 -5.59 -17.86 15.17
CA ASN A 117 -5.42 -19.29 14.95
C ASN A 117 -5.69 -19.71 13.48
N PHE A 118 -5.13 -18.96 12.54
CA PHE A 118 -5.37 -19.18 11.12
C PHE A 118 -4.79 -20.51 10.64
N GLN A 119 -5.55 -21.20 9.78
CA GLN A 119 -5.02 -22.32 8.99
C GLN A 119 -4.12 -21.80 7.87
N GLU A 120 -3.13 -22.58 7.44
CA GLU A 120 -2.17 -22.18 6.41
C GLU A 120 -2.84 -21.84 5.07
N GLU A 121 -3.90 -22.57 4.71
CA GLU A 121 -4.69 -22.28 3.51
C GLU A 121 -5.40 -20.92 3.62
N SER A 122 -5.99 -20.62 4.78
CA SER A 122 -6.63 -19.33 5.03
C SER A 122 -5.65 -18.16 4.94
N LEU A 123 -4.42 -18.31 5.46
CA LEU A 123 -3.35 -17.31 5.32
C LEU A 123 -2.97 -17.09 3.86
N THR A 124 -2.94 -18.15 3.05
CA THR A 124 -2.62 -18.05 1.62
C THR A 124 -3.68 -17.26 0.87
N GLN A 125 -4.96 -17.50 1.17
CA GLN A 125 -6.08 -16.74 0.57
C GLN A 125 -6.07 -15.28 1.03
N LEU A 126 -5.92 -15.03 2.33
CA LEU A 126 -5.79 -13.68 2.91
C LEU A 126 -4.62 -12.92 2.28
N ARG A 127 -3.45 -13.53 2.14
CA ARG A 127 -2.29 -12.93 1.49
C ARG A 127 -2.62 -12.44 0.08
N ARG A 128 -3.28 -13.28 -0.72
CA ARG A 128 -3.67 -12.91 -2.10
C ARG A 128 -4.66 -11.75 -2.08
N ALA A 129 -5.68 -11.82 -1.25
CA ALA A 129 -6.71 -10.78 -1.13
C ALA A 129 -6.13 -9.44 -0.67
N VAL A 130 -5.35 -9.43 0.41
CA VAL A 130 -4.74 -8.20 0.98
C VAL A 130 -3.70 -7.61 0.04
N LYS A 131 -2.85 -8.45 -0.58
CA LYS A 131 -1.87 -7.95 -1.54
C LYS A 131 -2.54 -7.38 -2.79
N SER A 132 -3.61 -8.03 -3.27
CA SER A 132 -4.44 -7.52 -4.36
C SER A 132 -5.07 -6.17 -3.98
N ALA A 133 -5.66 -6.06 -2.79
CA ALA A 133 -6.23 -4.81 -2.30
C ALA A 133 -5.19 -3.67 -2.21
N GLY A 134 -3.99 -3.95 -1.70
CA GLY A 134 -2.91 -2.96 -1.68
C GLY A 134 -2.46 -2.49 -3.06
N MET A 135 -2.58 -3.36 -4.07
CA MET A 135 -2.25 -3.03 -5.46
C MET A 135 -3.40 -2.28 -6.17
N SER A 136 -4.65 -2.65 -5.90
CA SER A 136 -5.81 -2.10 -6.58
C SER A 136 -6.36 -0.84 -5.95
N LEU A 137 -6.22 -0.62 -4.63
CA LEU A 137 -6.73 0.58 -3.96
C LEU A 137 -6.13 1.88 -4.53
N PRO A 138 -4.81 2.03 -4.72
CA PRO A 138 -4.26 3.22 -5.36
C PRO A 138 -4.82 3.44 -6.77
N LEU A 139 -5.02 2.36 -7.53
CA LEU A 139 -5.65 2.42 -8.86
C LEU A 139 -7.11 2.88 -8.78
N LEU A 140 -7.88 2.36 -7.82
CA LEU A 140 -9.27 2.77 -7.59
C LEU A 140 -9.35 4.23 -7.15
N ILE A 141 -8.42 4.68 -6.31
CA ILE A 141 -8.31 6.10 -5.92
C ILE A 141 -8.07 6.97 -7.16
N LEU A 142 -7.07 6.62 -7.98
CA LEU A 142 -6.79 7.33 -9.23
C LEU A 142 -7.99 7.28 -10.18
N TYR A 143 -8.70 6.15 -10.25
CA TYR A 143 -9.82 5.99 -11.17
C TYR A 143 -11.07 6.74 -10.71
N THR A 144 -11.31 6.88 -9.41
CA THR A 144 -12.56 7.43 -8.85
C THR A 144 -12.47 8.86 -8.38
N LEU A 145 -11.26 9.34 -8.05
CA LEU A 145 -11.03 10.68 -7.50
C LEU A 145 -10.17 11.55 -8.41
N ALA A 146 -9.59 11.01 -9.48
CA ALA A 146 -9.02 11.88 -10.50
C ALA A 146 -10.14 12.68 -11.18
N PRO A 147 -9.88 13.91 -11.64
CA PRO A 147 -10.90 14.79 -12.20
C PRO A 147 -11.59 14.12 -13.38
N ARG A 148 -12.88 13.83 -13.23
CA ARG A 148 -13.72 13.17 -14.24
C ARG A 148 -15.14 13.71 -14.22
N THR A 149 -15.81 13.58 -15.35
CA THR A 149 -17.13 14.16 -15.65
C THR A 149 -18.34 13.31 -15.23
N ASP A 150 -18.20 12.07 -14.72
CA ASP A 150 -19.32 11.12 -14.56
C ASP A 150 -19.46 10.43 -13.18
N MET A 151 -20.72 10.12 -12.80
CA MET A 151 -21.19 9.79 -11.43
C MET A 151 -21.09 8.31 -11.01
N ILE A 152 -20.63 7.39 -11.86
CA ILE A 152 -20.58 5.93 -11.56
C ILE A 152 -19.51 5.58 -10.49
N GLU A 153 -18.59 6.50 -10.21
CA GLU A 153 -17.34 6.29 -9.48
C GLU A 153 -17.48 6.29 -7.94
N LEU A 154 -18.57 6.85 -7.42
CA LEU A 154 -18.86 6.93 -5.98
C LEU A 154 -19.06 5.55 -5.33
N THR A 155 -19.57 4.57 -6.08
CA THR A 155 -19.81 3.22 -5.56
C THR A 155 -18.51 2.43 -5.35
N ALA A 156 -17.53 2.58 -6.24
CA ALA A 156 -16.22 1.96 -6.10
C ALA A 156 -15.43 2.56 -4.93
N LEU A 157 -15.54 3.87 -4.70
CA LEU A 157 -14.96 4.55 -3.55
C LEU A 157 -15.54 4.02 -2.23
N ALA A 158 -16.86 3.88 -2.15
CA ALA A 158 -17.54 3.35 -0.97
C ALA A 158 -17.05 1.93 -0.60
N LEU A 159 -16.87 1.05 -1.60
CA LEU A 159 -16.31 -0.29 -1.38
C LEU A 159 -14.86 -0.25 -0.90
N GLY A 160 -14.05 0.67 -1.45
CA GLY A 160 -12.67 0.90 -0.99
C GLY A 160 -12.59 1.32 0.48
N VAL A 161 -13.47 2.25 0.90
CA VAL A 161 -13.56 2.71 2.30
C VAL A 161 -13.97 1.57 3.24
N VAL A 162 -14.95 0.74 2.85
CA VAL A 162 -15.37 -0.43 3.64
C VAL A 162 -14.24 -1.44 3.79
N GLY A 163 -13.50 -1.73 2.71
CA GLY A 163 -12.34 -2.61 2.75
C GLY A 163 -11.25 -2.10 3.71
N LEU A 164 -10.97 -0.79 3.67
CA LEU A 164 -10.00 -0.14 4.56
C LEU A 164 -10.45 -0.23 6.02
N ALA A 165 -11.73 0.01 6.31
CA ALA A 165 -12.30 -0.11 7.65
C ALA A 165 -12.21 -1.55 8.20
N GLY A 166 -12.43 -2.56 7.35
CA GLY A 166 -12.24 -3.97 7.70
C GLY A 166 -10.80 -4.29 8.10
N LEU A 167 -9.83 -3.80 7.32
CA LEU A 167 -8.40 -3.98 7.62
C LEU A 167 -8.01 -3.34 8.96
N VAL A 168 -8.45 -2.10 9.22
CA VAL A 168 -8.17 -1.40 10.49
C VAL A 168 -8.79 -2.13 11.69
N ARG A 169 -10.00 -2.68 11.55
CA ARG A 169 -10.61 -3.52 12.60
C ARG A 169 -9.82 -4.81 12.88
N GLY A 170 -9.16 -5.37 11.87
CA GLY A 170 -8.32 -6.57 12.00
C GLY A 170 -6.97 -6.36 12.69
N ARG A 171 -6.64 -5.15 13.17
CA ARG A 171 -5.33 -4.86 13.79
C ARG A 171 -5.01 -5.74 14.99
N THR A 172 -3.79 -6.26 15.05
CA THR A 172 -3.17 -6.89 16.23
C THR A 172 -2.49 -5.81 17.06
N TRP A 173 -2.77 -5.76 18.36
CA TRP A 173 -2.04 -4.88 19.28
C TRP A 173 -0.84 -5.66 19.80
N SER A 174 0.32 -4.99 19.86
CA SER A 174 1.48 -5.39 20.65
C SER A 174 1.64 -4.46 21.83
#